data_AF-A0A969XJS8-F1
#
_entry.id   AF-A0A969XJS8-F1
#
_cell.length_a   1.000
_cell.length_b   1.000
_cell.length_c   1.000
_cell.angle_alpha   90.00
_cell.angle_beta   90.00
_cell.angle_gamma   90.00
#
_symmetry.space_group_name_H-M   'P 1'
#
loop_
_entity.id
_entity.type
_entity.pdbx_description
1 polymer ?
#
loop_
_entity_poly.entity_id
_entity_poly.type
_entity_poly.pdbx_seq_one_letter_code
_entity_poly.pdbx_strand_id
1 'polypeptide(L)'
;VVDVLGHSLFTVRASVLAAELPDRFGCIDSAEVRCRLPDRVTVTLHEEDVALVWQSGERYWWLGPDAGVLGETDDPRDLLVVRDVGGLVP
;
A
#
# COMPACT_ATOMS: atom_id res chain seq x y z
N VAL A 1 3.86 2.36 9.77
CA VAL A 1 4.14 3.78 9.45
C VAL A 1 5.64 3.92 9.34
N VAL A 2 6.17 4.44 8.23
CA VAL A 2 7.56 4.87 8.22
C VAL A 2 7.60 6.22 8.91
N ASP A 3 8.17 6.25 10.10
CA ASP A 3 8.19 7.44 10.92
C ASP A 3 9.36 8.34 10.51
N VAL A 4 9.02 9.46 9.87
CA VAL A 4 9.96 10.53 9.51
C VAL A 4 9.67 11.81 10.31
N LEU A 5 8.63 11.81 11.15
CA LEU A 5 8.23 12.98 11.91
C LEU A 5 9.14 13.15 13.13
N GLY A 6 9.55 14.39 13.41
CA GLY A 6 10.45 14.68 14.53
C GLY A 6 11.89 14.19 14.33
N HIS A 7 12.24 13.67 13.15
CA HIS A 7 13.62 13.30 12.81
C HIS A 7 14.32 14.43 12.06
N SER A 8 15.64 14.49 12.22
CA SER A 8 16.47 15.42 11.45
C SER A 8 16.36 15.08 9.96
N LEU A 9 16.18 16.08 9.11
CA LEU A 9 16.12 15.88 7.65
C LEU A 9 17.42 15.22 7.12
N PHE A 10 18.55 15.45 7.78
CA PHE A 10 19.83 14.81 7.45
C PHE A 10 19.88 13.32 7.76
N THR A 11 18.99 12.80 8.62
CA THR A 11 18.92 11.38 8.96
C THR A 11 17.89 10.62 8.12
N VAL A 12 17.07 11.32 7.34
CA VAL A 12 16.08 10.68 6.45
C VAL A 12 16.78 10.08 5.24
N ARG A 13 16.79 8.75 5.16
CA ARG A 13 17.33 7.99 4.02
C ARG A 13 16.28 7.89 2.91
N ALA A 14 16.11 8.97 2.16
CA ALA A 14 15.04 9.11 1.16
C ALA A 14 15.00 7.95 0.14
N SER A 15 16.14 7.53 -0.41
CA SER A 15 16.20 6.44 -1.38
C SER A 15 15.80 5.08 -0.79
N VAL A 16 16.16 4.83 0.48
CA VAL A 16 15.77 3.60 1.18
C VAL A 16 14.28 3.62 1.44
N LEU A 17 13.74 4.75 1.90
CA LEU A 17 12.32 4.90 2.13
C LEU A 17 11.51 4.70 0.84
N ALA A 18 11.97 5.27 -0.27
CA ALA A 18 11.32 5.09 -1.57
C ALA A 18 11.28 3.62 -2.02
N ALA A 19 12.32 2.84 -1.73
CA ALA A 19 12.38 1.42 -2.08
C ALA A 19 11.55 0.54 -1.13
N GLU A 20 11.51 0.86 0.17
CA GLU A 20 10.79 0.05 1.16
C GLU A 20 9.27 0.19 1.09
N LEU A 21 8.75 1.30 0.56
CA LEU A 21 7.31 1.57 0.54
C LEU A 21 6.54 0.57 -0.36
N PRO A 22 6.92 0.34 -1.64
CA PRO A 22 6.27 -0.68 -2.47
C PRO A 22 6.42 -2.10 -1.90
N ASP A 23 7.60 -2.46 -1.40
CA ASP A 23 7.85 -3.80 -0.83
C ASP A 23 6.99 -4.10 0.40
N ARG A 24 6.65 -3.05 1.17
CA ARG A 24 5.87 -3.17 2.40
C ARG A 24 4.37 -3.11 2.16
N PHE A 25 3.93 -2.43 1.11
CA PHE A 25 2.53 -2.16 0.83
C PHE A 25 2.22 -2.54 -0.61
N GLY A 26 1.57 -3.69 -0.80
CA GLY A 26 1.26 -4.20 -2.14
C GLY A 26 0.29 -3.33 -2.94
N CYS A 27 -0.35 -2.33 -2.33
CA CYS A 27 -1.17 -1.34 -3.03
C CYS A 27 -0.37 -0.14 -3.57
N ILE A 28 0.95 -0.11 -3.37
CA ILE A 28 1.84 0.93 -3.89
C ILE A 28 2.67 0.34 -5.02
N ASP A 29 2.50 0.86 -6.23
CA ASP A 29 3.33 0.50 -7.39
C ASP A 29 4.73 1.12 -7.23
N SER A 30 4.76 2.43 -6.96
CA SER A 30 6.01 3.17 -6.84
C SER A 30 5.93 4.32 -5.85
N ALA A 31 7.07 4.66 -5.26
CA ALA A 31 7.19 5.77 -4.33
C ALA A 31 8.39 6.66 -4.68
N GLU A 32 8.19 7.97 -4.58
CA GLU A 32 9.25 8.96 -4.67
C GLU A 32 9.34 9.75 -3.36
N VAL A 33 10.55 9.82 -2.80
CA VAL A 33 10.83 10.58 -1.58
C VAL A 33 11.88 11.65 -1.88
N ARG A 34 11.52 12.91 -1.64
CA ARG A 34 12.41 14.06 -1.81
C ARG A 34 12.58 14.80 -0.49
N CYS A 35 13.83 15.00 -0.08
CA CYS A 35 14.18 15.86 1.05
C CYS A 35 14.66 17.22 0.52
N ARG A 36 14.05 18.30 0.99
CA ARG A 36 14.40 19.67 0.65
C ARG A 36 14.67 20.47 1.92
N LEU A 37 15.86 21.06 1.97
CA LEU A 37 16.26 21.94 3.05
C LEU A 37 15.38 23.21 3.11
N PRO A 38 15.20 23.79 4.32
CA PRO A 38 15.78 23.31 5.58
C PRO A 38 15.05 22.11 6.21
N ASP A 39 13.76 21.89 5.92
CA ASP A 39 12.89 21.09 6.80
C ASP A 39 11.75 20.33 6.09
N ARG A 40 11.79 20.17 4.77
CA ARG A 40 10.69 19.56 4.00
C ARG A 40 11.03 18.16 3.51
N VAL A 41 10.18 17.19 3.84
CA VAL A 41 10.16 15.87 3.19
C VAL A 41 8.87 15.75 2.39
N THR A 42 8.97 15.37 1.12
CA THR A 42 7.83 15.13 0.24
C THR A 42 7.85 13.67 -0.17
N VAL A 43 6.76 12.96 0.12
CA VAL A 43 6.53 11.58 -0.31
C VAL A 43 5.41 11.62 -1.35
N THR A 44 5.70 11.14 -2.55
CA THR A 44 4.72 10.97 -3.63
C THR A 44 4.55 9.48 -3.84
N LEU A 45 3.31 9.01 -3.86
CA LEU A 45 2.98 7.61 -4.03
C LEU A 45 2.18 7.46 -5.32
N HIS A 46 2.48 6.40 -6.08
CA HIS A 46 1.67 5.90 -7.16
C HIS A 46 1.05 4.59 -6.67
N GLU A 47 -0.28 4.56 -6.63
CA GLU A 47 -1.04 3.40 -6.16
C GLU A 47 -1.26 2.43 -7.31
N GLU A 48 -1.33 1.14 -6.98
CA GLU A 48 -1.74 0.08 -7.90
C GLU A 48 -3.23 0.21 -8.24
N ASP A 49 -3.57 -0.14 -9.48
CA ASP A 49 -4.97 -0.19 -9.91
C ASP A 49 -5.67 -1.39 -9.25
N VAL A 50 -6.70 -1.14 -8.45
CA VAL A 50 -7.53 -2.21 -7.88
C VAL A 50 -8.54 -2.66 -8.93
N ALA A 51 -8.46 -3.94 -9.33
CA ALA A 51 -9.37 -4.52 -10.31
C ALA A 51 -10.66 -5.05 -9.67
N LEU A 52 -10.53 -5.74 -8.54
CA LEU A 52 -11.64 -6.37 -7.82
C LEU A 52 -11.29 -6.66 -6.36
N VAL A 53 -12.29 -7.11 -5.59
CA VAL A 53 -12.12 -7.47 -4.19
C VAL A 53 -12.34 -8.97 -4.04
N TRP A 54 -11.43 -9.64 -3.35
CA TRP A 54 -11.64 -11.02 -2.89
C TRP A 54 -12.15 -11.01 -1.46
N GLN A 55 -13.26 -11.68 -1.20
CA GLN A 55 -13.77 -11.96 0.13
C GLN A 55 -13.51 -13.42 0.49
N SER A 56 -12.89 -13.62 1.67
CA SER A 56 -12.72 -14.94 2.29
C SER A 56 -13.12 -14.88 3.76
N GLY A 57 -14.16 -15.63 4.12
CA GLY A 57 -14.81 -15.48 5.42
C GLY A 57 -15.38 -14.06 5.61
N GLU A 58 -14.98 -13.40 6.69
CA GLU A 58 -15.39 -12.02 7.03
C GLU A 58 -14.42 -10.94 6.54
N ARG A 59 -13.32 -11.34 5.89
CA ARG A 59 -12.22 -10.44 5.50
C ARG A 59 -12.23 -10.18 3.99
N TYR A 60 -11.68 -9.04 3.60
CA TYR A 60 -11.60 -8.61 2.21
C TYR A 60 -10.17 -8.24 1.82
N TRP A 61 -9.81 -8.51 0.57
CA TRP A 61 -8.51 -8.17 0.00
C TRP A 61 -8.69 -7.50 -1.36
N TRP A 62 -7.94 -6.44 -1.61
CA TRP A 62 -7.82 -5.86 -2.94
C TRP A 62 -6.98 -6.77 -3.82
N LEU A 63 -7.48 -7.03 -5.03
CA LEU A 63 -6.76 -7.74 -6.07
C LEU A 63 -6.42 -6.78 -7.21
N GLY A 64 -5.17 -6.85 -7.65
CA GLY A 64 -4.70 -6.14 -8.83
C GLY A 64 -5.15 -6.79 -10.14
N PRO A 65 -4.82 -6.20 -11.29
CA PRO A 65 -5.26 -6.68 -12.61
C PRO A 65 -4.78 -8.10 -12.93
N ASP A 66 -3.63 -8.49 -12.39
CA ASP A 66 -3.04 -9.83 -12.56
C ASP A 66 -3.48 -10.83 -11.48
N ALA A 67 -4.56 -10.52 -10.75
CA ALA A 67 -5.08 -11.30 -9.63
C ALA A 67 -4.12 -11.47 -8.43
N GLY A 68 -3.08 -10.64 -8.35
CA GLY A 68 -2.21 -10.53 -7.17
C GLY A 68 -2.90 -9.81 -6.01
N VAL A 69 -2.61 -10.22 -4.77
CA VAL A 69 -3.14 -9.57 -3.55
C VAL A 69 -2.34 -8.30 -3.26
N LEU A 70 -3.01 -7.14 -3.31
CA LEU A 70 -2.40 -5.83 -3.03
C LEU A 70 -2.43 -5.50 -1.54
N GLY A 71 -3.43 -5.98 -0.82
CA GLY A 71 -3.57 -5.76 0.61
C GLY A 71 -4.97 -6.11 1.13
N GLU A 72 -5.09 -6.15 2.46
CA GLU A 72 -6.38 -6.26 3.13
C GLU A 72 -7.11 -4.92 3.12
N THR A 73 -8.44 -4.97 3.04
CA THR A 73 -9.32 -3.80 3.11
C THR A 73 -10.52 -4.10 4.00
N ASP A 74 -11.02 -3.08 4.69
CA ASP A 74 -12.28 -3.16 5.43
C ASP A 74 -13.48 -2.73 4.57
N ASP A 75 -13.21 -2.19 3.37
CA ASP A 75 -14.23 -1.62 2.49
C ASP A 75 -14.02 -2.08 1.03
N PRO A 76 -14.94 -2.89 0.48
CA PRO A 76 -14.91 -3.27 -0.92
C PRO A 76 -15.33 -2.13 -1.88
N ARG A 77 -15.89 -1.03 -1.37
CA ARG A 77 -16.50 0.05 -2.16
C ARG A 77 -17.49 -0.49 -3.21
N ASP A 78 -17.55 0.14 -4.37
CA ASP A 78 -18.39 -0.27 -5.51
C ASP A 78 -17.71 -1.33 -6.41
N LEU A 79 -16.62 -1.94 -5.96
CA LEU A 79 -15.88 -2.92 -6.75
C LEU A 79 -16.59 -4.28 -6.77
N LEU A 80 -16.35 -5.05 -7.84
CA LEU A 80 -16.84 -6.42 -7.93
C LEU A 80 -16.19 -7.26 -6.81
N VAL A 81 -17.03 -7.94 -6.04
CA VAL A 81 -16.59 -8.85 -4.97
C VAL A 81 -16.66 -10.29 -5.43
N VAL A 82 -15.52 -10.97 -5.48
CA VAL A 82 -15.40 -12.42 -5.68
C VAL A 82 -15.39 -13.09 -4.31
N ARG A 83 -16.35 -14.00 -4.07
CA ARG A 83 -16.43 -14.79 -2.84
C ARG A 83 -15.93 -16.19 -3.13
N ASP A 84 -14.97 -16.67 -2.35
CA ASP A 84 -14.57 -18.07 -2.46
C ASP A 84 -15.58 -18.99 -1.76
N VAL A 85 -15.72 -20.22 -2.27
CA VAL A 85 -16.78 -21.17 -1.85
C VAL A 85 -16.41 -21.91 -0.56
N GLY A 86 -15.12 -22.00 -0.22
CA GLY A 86 -14.63 -22.78 0.92
C GLY A 86 -14.38 -21.98 2.19
N GLY A 87 -14.12 -20.68 2.05
CA GLY A 87 -13.68 -19.75 3.09
C GLY A 87 -12.32 -20.09 3.70
N LEU A 88 -11.55 -19.07 4.06
CA LEU A 88 -10.63 -19.16 5.18
C LEU A 88 -11.45 -19.35 6.46
N VAL A 89 -11.30 -20.52 7.09
CA VAL A 89 -11.88 -20.79 8.42
C VAL A 89 -11.14 -19.89 9.44
N PRO A 90 -11.84 -19.29 10.42
CA PRO A 90 -11.23 -18.44 11.44
C PRO A 90 -10.05 -19.07 12.19
#